data_AF-A0A834MTG9-F1
#
_entry.id   AF-A0A834MTG9-F1
#
_cell.length_a   1.000
_cell.length_b   1.000
_cell.length_c   1.000
_cell.angle_alpha   90.00
_cell.angle_beta   90.00
_cell.angle_gamma   90.00
#
_symmetry.space_group_name_H-M   'P 1'
#
loop_
_entity.id
_entity.type
_entity.pdbx_description
1 polymer ?
#
loop_
_entity_poly.entity_id
_entity_poly.type
_entity_poly.pdbx_seq_one_letter_code
_entity_poly.pdbx_strand_id
1 'polypeptide(L)'
;MSRELAFRNHRYKSDVDYVVKVAKTLLTPIGIWPLYRSDSLSDKIKMYAQISLVFSLMCCLLIPHLIYTYFDAEKLTKMMKVIAAQVFSTLAIVKFWTVIINRKEIGYCLLEMERQYKDVECEEDRSVMVKSAKIGRLFTIAYLSLSYGGALPYHIIMPLVADPIVKDDNTTMLPLPYLSDYIFFVVETSPILEIFFVGQIFVSSLILSTNCGVYSLIANCVMHACCLFEVVRRQIDTIFEYENENLRKRIYNIVDNHLQAIKYAEKIEQAMNIVFLCEMVGCTIIICFLEFGVLVDLEDKETLGMMTYGVLMTSIFVNVFIISFIGDRLKEESELVGESTYSIEWYRLPNAIISDLVMIIIRSSRPSRLTAGKIFDLSLQGFCDVSLQDFSCLPEFSPNDGCIKFAINPGK
;
A
#
# COMPACT_ATOMS: atom_id res chain seq x y z
N MET A 1 6.24 3.97 51.20
CA MET A 1 7.03 4.36 50.01
C MET A 1 7.33 3.11 49.19
N SER A 2 6.28 2.52 48.63
CA SER A 2 6.35 1.41 47.67
C SER A 2 6.63 2.01 46.30
N ARG A 3 7.80 1.72 45.73
CA ARG A 3 8.04 1.93 44.30
C ARG A 3 7.00 1.08 43.55
N GLU A 4 5.98 1.72 42.96
CA GLU A 4 5.24 1.10 41.88
C GLU A 4 6.25 0.66 40.82
N LEU A 5 6.29 -0.64 40.55
CA LEU A 5 7.06 -1.16 39.43
C LEU A 5 6.40 -0.59 38.17
N ALA A 6 6.94 0.50 37.64
CA ALA A 6 6.61 0.99 36.31
C ALA A 6 6.69 -0.22 35.36
N PHE A 7 5.56 -0.59 34.78
CA PHE A 7 5.48 -1.71 33.85
C PHE A 7 6.51 -1.48 32.74
N ARG A 8 7.30 -2.51 32.45
CA ARG A 8 8.34 -2.44 31.45
C ARG A 8 8.09 -3.56 30.45
N ASN A 9 7.85 -3.20 29.19
CA ASN A 9 7.67 -4.20 28.16
C ASN A 9 9.01 -4.88 27.84
N HIS A 10 9.27 -6.04 28.45
CA HIS A 10 10.48 -6.83 28.17
C HIS A 10 10.44 -7.50 26.79
N ARG A 11 9.26 -7.59 26.16
CA ARG A 11 9.03 -8.24 24.86
C ARG A 11 8.98 -7.27 23.68
N TYR A 12 9.24 -5.98 23.89
CA TYR A 12 9.12 -4.94 22.86
C TYR A 12 9.84 -5.27 21.55
N LYS A 13 11.05 -5.85 21.61
CA LYS A 13 11.80 -6.26 20.40
C LYS A 13 11.07 -7.32 19.59
N SER A 14 10.44 -8.28 20.27
CA SER A 14 9.66 -9.34 19.62
C SER A 14 8.37 -8.79 19.03
N ASP A 15 7.72 -7.84 19.72
CA ASP A 15 6.50 -7.20 19.26
C ASP A 15 6.79 -6.35 18.01
N VAL A 16 7.86 -5.53 18.03
CA VAL A 16 8.30 -4.71 16.89
C VAL A 16 8.77 -5.56 15.71
N ASP A 17 9.58 -6.60 15.96
CA ASP A 17 10.01 -7.50 14.88
C ASP A 17 8.79 -8.22 14.29
N TYR A 18 7.78 -8.60 15.07
CA TYR A 18 6.53 -9.17 14.57
C TYR A 18 5.78 -8.23 13.62
N VAL A 19 5.67 -6.94 13.96
CA VAL A 19 5.00 -5.93 13.13
C VAL A 19 5.74 -5.76 11.80
N VAL A 20 7.05 -5.54 11.88
CA VAL A 20 7.84 -5.12 10.71
C VAL A 20 8.36 -6.31 9.91
N LYS A 21 8.21 -7.56 10.37
CA LYS A 21 8.79 -8.77 9.76
C LYS A 21 8.55 -8.87 8.27
N VAL A 22 7.31 -8.64 7.82
CA VAL A 22 6.94 -8.81 6.42
C VAL A 22 7.60 -7.74 5.55
N ALA A 23 7.42 -6.47 5.90
CA ALA A 23 8.08 -5.34 5.24
C ALA A 23 9.61 -5.51 5.22
N LYS A 24 10.22 -5.90 6.35
CA LYS A 24 11.66 -6.17 6.46
C LYS A 24 12.10 -7.30 5.53
N THR A 25 11.37 -8.41 5.49
CA THR A 25 11.73 -9.57 4.64
C THR A 25 11.66 -9.21 3.16
N LEU A 26 10.64 -8.44 2.74
CA LEU A 26 10.45 -8.05 1.35
C LEU A 26 11.39 -6.91 0.90
N LEU A 27 11.70 -5.95 1.79
CA LEU A 27 12.50 -4.76 1.49
C LEU A 27 14.01 -4.93 1.73
N THR A 28 14.44 -5.94 2.50
CA THR A 28 15.87 -6.26 2.69
C THR A 28 16.59 -6.64 1.39
N PRO A 29 16.10 -7.57 0.54
CA PRO A 29 16.79 -7.92 -0.71
C PRO A 29 16.87 -6.75 -1.70
N ILE A 30 15.98 -5.77 -1.54
CA ILE A 30 15.89 -4.56 -2.38
C ILE A 30 16.94 -3.51 -1.98
N GLY A 31 17.57 -3.66 -0.79
CA GLY A 31 18.54 -2.69 -0.27
C GLY A 31 17.91 -1.45 0.38
N ILE A 32 16.58 -1.41 0.54
CA ILE A 32 15.87 -0.33 1.22
C ILE A 32 16.01 -0.45 2.75
N TRP A 33 16.12 -1.67 3.26
CA TRP A 33 16.28 -1.97 4.69
C TRP A 33 17.77 -2.24 5.02
N PRO A 34 18.38 -1.64 6.08
CA PRO A 34 17.79 -0.95 7.23
C PRO A 34 17.71 0.59 7.08
N LEU A 35 16.55 1.14 7.45
CA LEU A 35 16.25 2.57 7.30
C LEU A 35 16.91 3.48 8.36
N TYR A 36 17.42 2.94 9.47
CA TYR A 36 17.86 3.75 10.62
C TYR A 36 19.12 3.28 11.36
N ARG A 37 19.92 2.33 10.83
CA ARG A 37 20.92 1.64 11.67
C ARG A 37 22.34 1.42 11.10
N SER A 38 22.69 1.97 9.94
CA SER A 38 24.05 1.79 9.37
C SER A 38 24.72 3.14 9.07
N ASP A 39 25.78 3.46 9.81
CA ASP A 39 26.59 4.68 9.62
C ASP A 39 27.95 4.43 8.97
N SER A 40 28.36 3.17 8.80
CA SER A 40 29.65 2.85 8.17
C SER A 40 29.65 3.18 6.68
N LEU A 41 30.79 3.66 6.16
CA LEU A 41 30.95 3.97 4.74
C LEU A 41 30.76 2.73 3.85
N SER A 42 31.20 1.55 4.32
CA SER A 42 31.03 0.27 3.61
C SER A 42 29.56 -0.09 3.45
N ASP A 43 28.74 0.10 4.48
CA ASP A 43 27.31 -0.22 4.42
C ASP A 43 26.55 0.74 3.50
N LYS A 44 26.93 2.02 3.47
CA LYS A 44 26.37 3.00 2.52
C LYS A 44 26.70 2.62 1.08
N ILE A 45 27.94 2.23 0.78
CA ILE A 45 28.35 1.80 -0.57
C ILE A 45 27.57 0.56 -1.00
N LYS A 46 27.43 -0.44 -0.12
CA LYS A 46 26.63 -1.65 -0.39
C LYS A 46 25.17 -1.32 -0.68
N MET A 47 24.57 -0.44 0.13
CA MET A 47 23.19 0.02 -0.05
C MET A 47 22.99 0.70 -1.40
N TYR A 48 23.84 1.67 -1.78
CA TYR A 48 23.74 2.34 -3.07
C TYR A 48 23.98 1.39 -4.25
N ALA A 49 24.92 0.45 -4.13
CA ALA A 49 25.15 -0.57 -5.16
C ALA A 49 23.92 -1.48 -5.34
N GLN A 50 23.29 -1.92 -4.25
CA GLN A 50 22.05 -2.72 -4.29
C GLN A 50 20.89 -1.93 -4.91
N ILE A 51 20.68 -0.68 -4.50
CA ILE A 51 19.65 0.20 -5.07
C ILE A 51 19.87 0.39 -6.58
N SER A 52 21.11 0.66 -6.99
CA SER A 52 21.45 0.84 -8.41
C SER A 52 21.24 -0.43 -9.21
N LEU A 53 21.55 -1.60 -8.65
CA LEU A 53 21.34 -2.90 -9.29
C LEU A 53 19.84 -3.18 -9.49
N VAL A 54 19.03 -3.02 -8.43
CA VAL A 54 17.59 -3.26 -8.50
C VAL A 54 16.90 -2.30 -9.47
N PHE A 55 17.27 -1.02 -9.43
CA PHE A 55 16.74 -0.04 -10.38
C PHE A 55 17.10 -0.40 -11.83
N SER A 56 18.35 -0.79 -12.09
CA SER A 56 18.78 -1.23 -13.41
C SER A 56 17.97 -2.44 -13.90
N LEU A 57 17.73 -3.42 -13.02
CA LEU A 57 16.90 -4.59 -13.35
C LEU A 57 15.45 -4.21 -13.69
N MET A 58 14.84 -3.30 -12.92
CA MET A 58 13.48 -2.80 -13.20
C MET A 58 13.43 -2.06 -14.56
N CYS A 59 14.42 -1.23 -14.86
CA CYS A 59 14.52 -0.53 -16.15
C CYS A 59 14.75 -1.49 -17.34
N CYS A 60 15.57 -2.53 -17.15
CA CYS A 60 15.79 -3.56 -18.17
C CYS A 60 14.50 -4.32 -18.54
N LEU A 61 13.50 -4.36 -17.67
CA LEU A 61 12.18 -4.90 -17.99
C LEU A 61 11.28 -3.84 -18.62
N LEU A 62 11.22 -2.63 -18.06
CA LEU A 62 10.32 -1.57 -18.54
C LEU A 62 10.66 -1.04 -19.95
N ILE A 63 11.94 -0.84 -20.27
CA ILE A 63 12.34 -0.22 -21.55
C ILE A 63 11.93 -1.07 -22.76
N PRO A 64 12.23 -2.39 -22.81
CA PRO A 64 11.77 -3.27 -23.88
C PRO A 64 10.24 -3.35 -24.02
N HIS A 65 9.50 -3.22 -22.91
CA HIS A 65 8.04 -3.15 -22.98
C HIS A 65 7.57 -1.89 -23.71
N LEU A 66 8.15 -0.74 -23.38
CA LEU A 66 7.79 0.54 -23.99
C LEU A 66 8.08 0.54 -25.49
N ILE A 67 9.21 -0.05 -25.88
CA ILE A 67 9.60 -0.23 -27.28
C ILE A 67 8.56 -1.12 -27.99
N TYR A 68 8.22 -2.28 -27.43
CA TYR A 68 7.24 -3.19 -28.01
C TYR A 68 5.90 -2.51 -28.28
N THR A 69 5.39 -1.74 -27.31
CA THR A 69 4.12 -1.00 -27.47
C THR A 69 4.18 0.05 -28.55
N TYR A 70 5.31 0.71 -28.76
CA TYR A 70 5.43 1.78 -29.75
C TYR A 70 5.60 1.25 -31.18
N PHE A 71 6.34 0.15 -31.36
CA PHE A 71 6.73 -0.33 -32.70
C PHE A 71 5.87 -1.48 -33.24
N ASP A 72 5.33 -2.36 -32.40
CA ASP A 72 4.86 -3.69 -32.83
C ASP A 72 3.43 -4.03 -32.36
N ALA A 73 2.76 -3.09 -31.69
CA ALA A 73 1.41 -3.29 -31.16
C ALA A 73 0.33 -3.07 -32.23
N GLU A 74 0.16 -4.04 -33.14
CA GLU A 74 -0.87 -3.95 -34.21
C GLU A 74 -2.30 -4.26 -33.72
N LYS A 75 -2.45 -5.09 -32.66
CA LYS A 75 -3.76 -5.46 -32.10
C LYS A 75 -4.06 -4.68 -30.83
N LEU A 76 -5.16 -3.92 -30.83
CA LEU A 76 -5.63 -3.10 -29.71
C LEU A 76 -5.70 -3.89 -28.38
N THR A 77 -6.25 -5.10 -28.41
CA THR A 77 -6.37 -5.99 -27.24
C THR A 77 -5.03 -6.35 -26.61
N LYS A 78 -4.01 -6.66 -27.43
CA LYS A 78 -2.65 -6.92 -26.94
C LYS A 78 -2.01 -5.65 -26.40
N MET A 79 -2.22 -4.52 -27.07
CA MET A 79 -1.70 -3.21 -26.65
C MET A 79 -2.16 -2.84 -25.24
N MET A 80 -3.45 -2.99 -24.94
CA MET A 80 -3.99 -2.64 -23.61
C MET A 80 -3.47 -3.53 -22.49
N LYS A 81 -3.31 -4.84 -22.75
CA LYS A 81 -2.71 -5.78 -21.79
C LYS A 81 -1.28 -5.37 -21.42
N VAL A 82 -0.51 -4.96 -22.42
CA VAL A 82 0.86 -4.47 -22.22
C VAL A 82 0.87 -3.13 -21.48
N ILE A 83 -0.05 -2.21 -21.81
CA ILE A 83 -0.16 -0.91 -21.12
C ILE A 83 -0.50 -1.08 -19.64
N ALA A 84 -1.43 -1.96 -19.28
CA ALA A 84 -1.75 -2.24 -17.88
C ALA A 84 -0.52 -2.73 -17.09
N ALA A 85 0.26 -3.64 -17.67
CA ALA A 85 1.52 -4.14 -17.09
C ALA A 85 2.61 -3.05 -17.00
N GLN A 86 2.70 -2.17 -17.99
CA GLN A 86 3.59 -1.00 -17.97
C GLN A 86 3.21 -0.04 -16.85
N VAL A 87 1.93 0.30 -16.71
CA VAL A 87 1.45 1.17 -15.64
C VAL A 87 1.81 0.56 -14.29
N PHE A 88 1.51 -0.73 -14.07
CA PHE A 88 1.89 -1.42 -12.82
C PHE A 88 3.40 -1.35 -12.52
N SER A 89 4.24 -1.55 -13.54
CA SER A 89 5.70 -1.47 -13.41
C SER A 89 6.18 -0.05 -13.11
N THR A 90 5.59 0.97 -13.74
CA THR A 90 5.92 2.37 -13.45
C THR A 90 5.52 2.77 -12.03
N LEU A 91 4.37 2.31 -11.52
CA LEU A 91 3.95 2.53 -10.13
C LEU A 91 4.95 1.94 -9.14
N ALA A 92 5.48 0.74 -9.43
CA ALA A 92 6.50 0.12 -8.59
C ALA A 92 7.78 0.96 -8.52
N ILE A 93 8.22 1.52 -9.64
CA ILE A 93 9.39 2.41 -9.71
C ILE A 93 9.15 3.71 -8.93
N VAL A 94 7.96 4.30 -9.07
CA VAL A 94 7.59 5.51 -8.31
C VAL A 94 7.60 5.22 -6.81
N LYS A 95 7.02 4.10 -6.37
CA LYS A 95 7.05 3.67 -4.96
C LYS A 95 8.47 3.43 -4.46
N PHE A 96 9.29 2.75 -5.26
CA PHE A 96 10.70 2.49 -4.95
C PHE A 96 11.46 3.79 -4.69
N TRP A 97 11.37 4.77 -5.60
CA TRP A 97 12.01 6.07 -5.43
C TRP A 97 11.44 6.87 -4.28
N THR A 98 10.12 6.85 -4.08
CA THR A 98 9.48 7.59 -2.98
C THR A 98 9.99 7.12 -1.62
N VAL A 99 10.11 5.80 -1.42
CA VAL A 99 10.64 5.24 -0.16
C VAL A 99 12.11 5.60 0.04
N ILE A 100 12.91 5.66 -1.04
CA ILE A 100 14.33 6.05 -0.96
C ILE A 100 14.47 7.53 -0.60
N ILE A 101 13.71 8.41 -1.26
CA ILE A 101 13.73 9.85 -1.01
C ILE A 101 13.26 10.15 0.42
N ASN A 102 12.14 9.54 0.83
CA ASN A 102 11.51 9.76 2.13
C ASN A 102 12.05 8.83 3.24
N ARG A 103 13.22 8.20 3.02
CA ARG A 103 13.85 7.26 3.96
C ARG A 103 14.01 7.82 5.39
N LYS A 104 14.24 9.12 5.52
CA LYS A 104 14.43 9.79 6.83
C LYS A 104 13.13 9.85 7.61
N GLU A 105 12.03 10.22 6.95
CA GLU A 105 10.71 10.33 7.56
C GLU A 105 10.17 8.93 7.93
N ILE A 106 10.32 7.95 7.03
CA ILE A 106 9.97 6.56 7.30
C ILE A 106 10.83 5.99 8.44
N GLY A 107 12.13 6.26 8.43
CA GLY A 107 13.05 5.87 9.49
C GLY A 107 12.66 6.45 10.85
N TYR A 108 12.22 7.71 10.89
CA TYR A 108 11.65 8.33 12.08
C TYR A 108 10.41 7.59 12.56
N CYS A 109 9.45 7.29 11.68
CA CYS A 109 8.24 6.56 12.07
C CYS A 109 8.52 5.15 12.61
N LEU A 110 9.52 4.45 12.08
CA LEU A 110 9.91 3.13 12.57
C LEU A 110 10.63 3.18 13.91
N LEU A 111 11.50 4.17 14.10
CA LEU A 111 12.18 4.42 15.37
C LEU A 111 11.19 4.83 16.46
N GLU A 112 10.24 5.70 16.13
CA GLU A 112 9.21 6.16 17.04
C GLU A 112 8.29 5.00 17.45
N MET A 113 7.91 4.14 16.50
CA MET A 113 7.19 2.90 16.78
C MET A 113 7.98 2.00 17.74
N GLU A 114 9.27 1.76 17.49
CA GLU A 114 10.12 0.95 18.39
C GLU A 114 10.20 1.55 19.81
N ARG A 115 10.32 2.88 19.91
CA ARG A 115 10.34 3.61 21.18
C ARG A 115 9.01 3.44 21.93
N GLN A 116 7.89 3.63 21.25
CA GLN A 116 6.56 3.51 21.85
C GLN A 116 6.28 2.08 22.33
N TYR A 117 6.69 1.04 21.58
CA TYR A 117 6.58 -0.36 22.06
C TYR A 117 7.43 -0.66 23.29
N LYS A 118 8.55 0.06 23.45
CA LYS A 118 9.46 -0.09 24.60
C LYS A 118 8.93 0.63 25.84
N ASP A 119 8.37 1.81 25.65
CA ASP A 119 7.96 2.74 26.70
C ASP A 119 6.46 2.57 27.09
N VAL A 120 5.77 1.54 26.57
CA VAL A 120 4.38 1.22 26.95
C VAL A 120 4.25 1.09 28.47
N GLU A 121 3.27 1.80 29.03
CA GLU A 121 3.06 1.94 30.48
C GLU A 121 2.14 0.87 31.08
N CYS A 122 1.33 0.16 30.28
CA CYS A 122 0.47 -0.90 30.79
C CYS A 122 0.28 -2.08 29.81
N GLU A 123 -0.12 -3.25 30.36
CA GLU A 123 -0.34 -4.46 29.55
C GLU A 123 -1.54 -4.31 28.61
N GLU A 124 -2.54 -3.53 29.01
CA GLU A 124 -3.73 -3.25 28.21
C GLU A 124 -3.38 -2.45 26.95
N ASP A 125 -2.61 -1.37 27.07
CA ASP A 125 -2.12 -0.58 25.93
C ASP A 125 -1.25 -1.43 25.00
N ARG A 126 -0.39 -2.30 25.57
CA ARG A 126 0.35 -3.29 24.76
C ARG A 126 -0.61 -4.21 24.00
N SER A 127 -1.69 -4.66 24.62
CA SER A 127 -2.66 -5.55 23.98
C SER A 127 -3.37 -4.87 22.81
N VAL A 128 -3.68 -3.58 22.94
CA VAL A 128 -4.24 -2.74 21.86
C VAL A 128 -3.25 -2.61 20.71
N MET A 129 -1.98 -2.27 21.00
CA MET A 129 -0.93 -2.19 19.98
C MET A 129 -0.72 -3.51 19.23
N VAL A 130 -0.74 -4.65 19.93
CA VAL A 130 -0.62 -5.96 19.30
C VAL A 130 -1.85 -6.29 18.45
N LYS A 131 -3.05 -5.90 18.89
CA LYS A 131 -4.29 -6.08 18.12
C LYS A 131 -4.25 -5.28 16.82
N SER A 132 -3.85 -4.01 16.89
CA SER A 132 -3.64 -3.15 15.72
C SER A 132 -2.60 -3.73 14.77
N ALA A 133 -1.45 -4.20 15.29
CA ALA A 133 -0.44 -4.88 14.47
C ALA A 133 -0.96 -6.13 13.75
N LYS A 134 -1.86 -6.92 14.39
CA LYS A 134 -2.50 -8.08 13.74
C LYS A 134 -3.40 -7.66 12.58
N ILE A 135 -4.14 -6.56 12.72
CA ILE A 135 -5.00 -6.03 11.64
C ILE A 135 -4.14 -5.55 10.47
N GLY A 136 -3.09 -4.75 10.72
CA GLY A 136 -2.17 -4.32 9.67
C GLY A 136 -1.49 -5.48 8.96
N ARG A 137 -1.16 -6.54 9.70
CA ARG A 137 -0.61 -7.78 9.13
C ARG A 137 -1.63 -8.58 8.33
N LEU A 138 -2.90 -8.63 8.75
CA LEU A 138 -3.96 -9.25 7.98
C LEU A 138 -4.10 -8.58 6.62
N PHE A 139 -4.13 -7.24 6.57
CA PHE A 139 -4.15 -6.49 5.31
C PHE A 139 -2.92 -6.76 4.44
N THR A 140 -1.74 -6.81 5.06
CA THR A 140 -0.50 -7.16 4.36
C THR A 140 -0.57 -8.57 3.76
N ILE A 141 -1.04 -9.56 4.51
CA ILE A 141 -1.13 -10.95 4.04
C ILE A 141 -2.20 -11.07 2.95
N ALA A 142 -3.35 -10.42 3.10
CA ALA A 142 -4.39 -10.37 2.09
C ALA A 142 -3.82 -9.80 0.78
N TYR A 143 -3.16 -8.64 0.83
CA TYR A 143 -2.53 -8.02 -0.34
C TYR A 143 -1.44 -8.91 -0.95
N LEU A 144 -0.57 -9.50 -0.13
CA LEU A 144 0.47 -10.42 -0.59
C LEU A 144 -0.13 -11.63 -1.30
N SER A 145 -1.18 -12.23 -0.72
CA SER A 145 -1.84 -13.41 -1.29
C SER A 145 -2.53 -13.11 -2.62
N LEU A 146 -3.18 -11.96 -2.75
CA LEU A 146 -3.84 -11.53 -3.99
C LEU A 146 -2.82 -11.13 -5.07
N SER A 147 -1.74 -10.45 -4.69
CA SER A 147 -0.67 -10.04 -5.59
C SER A 147 0.10 -11.25 -6.13
N TYR A 148 0.56 -12.15 -5.26
CA TYR A 148 1.29 -13.36 -5.66
C TYR A 148 0.37 -14.45 -6.23
N GLY A 149 -0.90 -14.50 -5.83
CA GLY A 149 -1.88 -15.46 -6.33
C GLY A 149 -2.52 -15.07 -7.66
N GLY A 150 -2.55 -13.78 -8.01
CA GLY A 150 -3.07 -13.29 -9.27
C GLY A 150 -1.98 -12.99 -10.30
N ALA A 151 -1.10 -12.03 -10.00
CA ALA A 151 -0.17 -11.48 -10.99
C ALA A 151 0.93 -12.47 -11.42
N LEU A 152 1.54 -13.20 -10.48
CA LEU A 152 2.60 -14.15 -10.83
C LEU A 152 2.10 -15.34 -11.66
N PRO A 153 1.00 -16.02 -11.29
CA PRO A 153 0.41 -17.05 -12.13
C PRO A 153 0.03 -16.51 -13.52
N TYR A 154 -0.47 -15.29 -13.62
CA TYR A 154 -0.71 -14.67 -14.94
C TYR A 154 0.57 -14.59 -15.78
N HIS A 155 1.67 -14.06 -15.22
CA HIS A 155 2.93 -13.94 -15.94
C HIS A 155 3.59 -15.29 -16.28
N ILE A 156 3.30 -16.35 -15.52
CA ILE A 156 3.87 -17.69 -15.74
C ILE A 156 2.99 -18.52 -16.69
N ILE A 157 1.67 -18.51 -16.51
CA ILE A 157 0.73 -19.41 -17.18
C ILE A 157 0.35 -18.87 -18.56
N MET A 158 0.08 -17.57 -18.69
CA MET A 158 -0.36 -16.98 -19.96
C MET A 158 0.58 -17.28 -21.14
N PRO A 159 1.92 -17.22 -20.98
CA PRO A 159 2.84 -17.53 -22.08
C PRO A 159 3.02 -19.03 -22.32
N LEU A 160 2.79 -19.87 -21.30
CA LEU A 160 2.85 -21.33 -21.44
C LEU A 160 1.61 -21.92 -22.13
N VAL A 161 0.47 -21.24 -22.02
CA VAL A 161 -0.81 -21.67 -22.59
C VAL A 161 -1.07 -21.03 -23.97
N ALA A 162 -0.46 -19.88 -24.25
CA ALA A 162 -0.58 -19.22 -25.54
C ALA A 162 0.04 -20.05 -26.67
N ASP A 163 -0.61 -20.00 -27.84
CA ASP A 163 -0.15 -20.73 -29.03
C ASP A 163 1.30 -20.36 -29.36
N PRO A 164 2.18 -21.35 -29.58
CA PRO A 164 3.56 -21.08 -29.94
C PRO A 164 3.61 -20.36 -31.29
N ILE A 165 4.41 -19.30 -31.36
CA ILE A 165 4.59 -18.52 -32.58
C ILE A 165 5.43 -19.38 -33.53
N VAL A 166 4.83 -19.80 -34.64
CA VAL A 166 5.53 -20.53 -35.71
C VAL A 166 6.10 -19.49 -36.68
N LYS A 167 7.43 -19.42 -36.77
CA LYS A 167 8.11 -18.58 -37.76
C LYS A 167 8.17 -19.25 -39.14
N ASP A 168 8.46 -18.45 -40.16
CA ASP A 168 8.65 -18.89 -41.56
C ASP A 168 9.74 -19.97 -41.73
N ASP A 169 10.69 -20.06 -40.79
CA ASP A 169 11.75 -21.10 -40.74
C ASP A 169 11.34 -22.41 -40.01
N ASN A 170 10.04 -22.64 -39.75
CA ASN A 170 9.50 -23.81 -39.03
C ASN A 170 9.99 -23.99 -37.57
N THR A 171 10.57 -22.96 -36.95
CA THR A 171 10.89 -22.98 -35.52
C THR A 171 9.70 -22.50 -34.69
N THR A 172 9.28 -23.29 -33.71
CA THR A 172 8.25 -22.93 -32.72
C THR A 172 8.86 -22.19 -31.53
N MET A 173 8.34 -21.01 -31.20
CA MET A 173 8.77 -20.22 -30.04
C MET A 173 7.63 -20.02 -29.06
N LEU A 174 7.91 -20.23 -27.78
CA LEU A 174 6.98 -19.90 -26.71
C LEU A 174 6.95 -18.37 -26.52
N PRO A 175 5.78 -17.71 -26.46
CA PRO A 175 5.72 -16.28 -26.18
C PRO A 175 6.33 -15.97 -24.80
N LEU A 176 6.89 -14.77 -24.65
CA LEU A 176 7.50 -14.32 -23.40
C LEU A 176 6.42 -13.89 -22.35
N PRO A 177 6.69 -14.05 -21.03
CA PRO A 177 5.91 -13.53 -19.89
C PRO A 177 5.42 -12.12 -20.06
N TYR A 178 6.27 -11.32 -20.68
CA TYR A 178 5.91 -10.03 -21.18
C TYR A 178 6.35 -9.92 -22.62
N LEU A 179 5.44 -9.50 -23.49
CA LEU A 179 5.81 -9.15 -24.85
C LEU A 179 6.74 -7.94 -24.78
N SER A 180 7.97 -8.15 -25.22
CA SER A 180 9.07 -7.21 -25.12
C SER A 180 9.93 -7.40 -26.34
N ASP A 181 10.20 -6.30 -27.04
CA ASP A 181 11.11 -6.32 -28.18
C ASP A 181 12.48 -5.84 -27.73
N TYR A 182 13.44 -6.75 -27.73
CA TYR A 182 14.80 -6.48 -27.30
C TYR A 182 15.64 -6.09 -28.52
N ILE A 183 15.64 -4.79 -28.87
CA ILE A 183 16.35 -4.23 -30.05
C ILE A 183 17.81 -4.69 -30.18
N PHE A 184 18.49 -4.96 -29.06
CA PHE A 184 19.92 -5.27 -29.03
C PHE A 184 20.25 -6.76 -29.13
N PHE A 185 19.29 -7.67 -29.03
CA PHE A 185 19.53 -9.12 -28.99
C PHE A 185 18.47 -9.88 -29.78
N VAL A 186 18.90 -10.81 -30.64
CA VAL A 186 18.00 -11.81 -31.22
C VAL A 186 17.68 -12.82 -30.11
N VAL A 187 16.53 -12.66 -29.46
CA VAL A 187 16.06 -13.51 -28.32
C VAL A 187 15.58 -14.89 -28.79
N GLU A 188 15.75 -15.19 -30.07
CA GLU A 188 15.04 -16.23 -30.79
C GLU A 188 15.77 -17.58 -30.82
N THR A 189 16.98 -17.65 -30.26
CA THR A 189 17.80 -18.87 -30.26
C THR A 189 17.77 -19.54 -28.88
N SER A 190 17.36 -20.81 -28.80
CA SER A 190 17.60 -21.63 -27.60
C SER A 190 19.12 -21.78 -27.40
N PRO A 191 19.69 -21.50 -26.20
CA PRO A 191 19.09 -21.40 -24.86
C PRO A 191 18.85 -19.96 -24.33
N ILE A 192 19.05 -18.93 -25.15
CA ILE A 192 18.96 -17.52 -24.72
C ILE A 192 17.52 -17.16 -24.32
N LEU A 193 16.53 -17.66 -25.05
CA LEU A 193 15.10 -17.47 -24.75
C LEU A 193 14.73 -17.93 -23.33
N GLU A 194 15.20 -19.11 -22.92
CA GLU A 194 14.92 -19.68 -21.60
C GLU A 194 15.55 -18.86 -20.47
N ILE A 195 16.77 -18.35 -20.69
CA ILE A 195 17.46 -17.46 -19.73
C ILE A 195 16.70 -16.15 -19.55
N PHE A 196 16.22 -15.54 -20.65
CA PHE A 196 15.41 -14.33 -20.59
C PHE A 196 14.05 -14.57 -19.93
N PHE A 197 13.40 -15.70 -20.21
CA PHE A 197 12.15 -16.10 -19.57
C PHE A 197 12.28 -16.16 -18.04
N VAL A 198 13.29 -16.90 -17.54
CA VAL A 198 13.57 -17.00 -16.11
C VAL A 198 13.99 -15.65 -15.52
N GLY A 199 14.78 -14.87 -16.26
CA GLY A 199 15.19 -13.53 -15.87
C GLY A 199 14.00 -12.56 -15.70
N GLN A 200 13.06 -12.55 -16.65
CA GLN A 200 11.85 -11.72 -16.57
C GLN A 200 10.97 -12.09 -15.38
N ILE A 201 10.79 -13.39 -15.09
CA ILE A 201 10.06 -13.86 -13.91
C ILE A 201 10.75 -13.39 -12.63
N PHE A 202 12.08 -13.50 -12.57
CA PHE A 202 12.85 -13.04 -11.42
C PHE A 202 12.68 -11.54 -11.18
N VAL A 203 12.86 -10.72 -12.22
CA VAL A 203 12.68 -9.26 -12.13
C VAL A 203 11.24 -8.90 -11.76
N SER A 204 10.25 -9.60 -12.30
CA SER A 204 8.83 -9.39 -11.95
C SER A 204 8.52 -9.72 -10.50
N SER A 205 9.11 -10.80 -9.97
CA SER A 205 9.01 -11.13 -8.56
C SER A 205 9.66 -10.05 -7.67
N LEU A 206 10.76 -9.43 -8.11
CA LEU A 206 11.36 -8.28 -7.41
C LEU A 206 10.45 -7.05 -7.42
N ILE A 207 9.82 -6.73 -8.56
CA ILE A 207 8.83 -5.64 -8.68
C ILE A 207 7.65 -5.89 -7.74
N LEU A 208 7.11 -7.11 -7.74
CA LEU A 208 5.99 -7.50 -6.89
C LEU A 208 6.35 -7.45 -5.39
N SER A 209 7.54 -7.95 -5.03
CA SER A 209 8.08 -7.87 -3.68
C SER A 209 8.26 -6.43 -3.22
N THR A 210 8.69 -5.54 -4.12
CA THR A 210 8.81 -4.09 -3.83
C THR A 210 7.45 -3.50 -3.51
N ASN A 211 6.46 -3.71 -4.39
CA ASN A 211 5.08 -3.25 -4.17
C ASN A 211 4.51 -3.76 -2.83
N CYS A 212 4.63 -5.06 -2.56
CA CYS A 212 4.15 -5.69 -1.33
C CYS A 212 4.89 -5.18 -0.08
N GLY A 213 6.20 -4.95 -0.18
CA GLY A 213 7.01 -4.42 0.91
C GLY A 213 6.61 -3.00 1.29
N VAL A 214 6.43 -2.12 0.30
CA VAL A 214 5.98 -0.73 0.53
C VAL A 214 4.57 -0.71 1.09
N TYR A 215 3.67 -1.55 0.57
CA TYR A 215 2.31 -1.66 1.08
C TYR A 215 2.27 -2.12 2.54
N SER A 216 3.06 -3.15 2.88
CA SER A 216 3.19 -3.63 4.25
C SER A 216 3.67 -2.54 5.20
N LEU A 217 4.62 -1.73 4.76
CA LEU A 217 5.12 -0.59 5.53
C LEU A 217 4.02 0.46 5.76
N ILE A 218 3.26 0.82 4.73
CA ILE A 218 2.13 1.75 4.84
C ILE A 218 1.09 1.22 5.83
N ALA A 219 0.63 -0.01 5.64
CA ALA A 219 -0.40 -0.62 6.48
C ALA A 219 0.03 -0.66 7.96
N ASN A 220 1.28 -1.05 8.24
CA ASN A 220 1.81 -1.10 9.59
C ASN A 220 1.93 0.29 10.23
N CYS A 221 2.49 1.27 9.51
CA CYS A 221 2.64 2.62 10.02
C CYS A 221 1.28 3.29 10.27
N VAL A 222 0.33 3.21 9.34
CA VAL A 222 -0.98 3.83 9.53
C VAL A 222 -1.77 3.14 10.64
N MET A 223 -1.75 1.81 10.70
CA MET A 223 -2.46 1.08 11.75
C MET A 223 -1.85 1.34 13.14
N HIS A 224 -0.54 1.58 13.22
CA HIS A 224 0.10 2.06 14.43
C HIS A 224 -0.33 3.50 14.78
N ALA A 225 -0.48 4.39 13.79
CA ALA A 225 -1.02 5.74 14.02
C ALA A 225 -2.45 5.70 14.58
N CYS A 226 -3.35 4.88 14.02
CA CYS A 226 -4.69 4.65 14.58
C CYS A 226 -4.62 4.15 16.03
N CYS A 227 -3.72 3.22 16.31
CA CYS A 227 -3.52 2.70 17.67
C CYS A 227 -3.12 3.81 18.66
N LEU A 228 -2.30 4.78 18.25
CA LEU A 228 -1.92 5.89 19.11
C LEU A 228 -3.14 6.76 19.47
N PHE A 229 -4.03 7.02 18.51
CA PHE A 229 -5.29 7.71 18.78
C PHE A 229 -6.21 6.89 19.69
N GLU A 230 -6.33 5.57 19.49
CA GLU A 230 -7.12 4.69 20.35
C GLU A 230 -6.58 4.67 21.80
N VAL A 231 -5.25 4.64 21.98
CA VAL A 231 -4.63 4.72 23.32
C VAL A 231 -4.93 6.06 23.99
N VAL A 232 -4.79 7.17 23.26
CA VAL A 232 -5.15 8.51 23.78
C VAL A 232 -6.61 8.56 24.19
N ARG A 233 -7.52 8.01 23.37
CA ARG A 233 -8.95 7.92 23.66
C ARG A 233 -9.23 7.13 24.94
N ARG A 234 -8.59 5.98 25.12
CA ARG A 234 -8.70 5.19 26.36
C ARG A 234 -8.19 5.94 27.60
N GLN A 235 -7.09 6.66 27.47
CA GLN A 235 -6.53 7.47 28.58
C GLN A 235 -7.48 8.60 28.99
N ILE A 236 -8.19 9.17 28.02
CA ILE A 236 -9.25 10.18 28.20
C ILE A 236 -10.46 9.56 28.91
N ASP A 237 -10.96 8.41 28.43
CA ASP A 237 -12.14 7.74 29.00
C ASP A 237 -11.91 7.29 30.47
N THR A 238 -10.68 6.91 30.82
CA THR A 238 -10.32 6.40 32.16
C THR A 238 -9.81 7.49 33.12
N ILE A 239 -9.94 8.77 32.76
CA ILE A 239 -9.32 9.90 33.49
C ILE A 239 -9.70 9.96 34.97
N PHE A 240 -10.91 9.51 35.34
CA PHE A 240 -11.44 9.53 36.71
C PHE A 240 -11.24 8.24 37.50
N GLU A 241 -10.79 7.14 36.88
CA GLU A 241 -10.72 5.83 37.55
C GLU A 241 -9.62 5.74 38.63
N TYR A 242 -8.64 6.66 38.60
CA TYR A 242 -7.48 6.64 39.48
C TYR A 242 -7.42 7.92 40.34
N GLU A 243 -8.20 7.95 41.43
CA GLU A 243 -8.32 9.10 42.35
C GLU A 243 -7.00 9.49 43.06
N ASN A 244 -6.01 8.58 43.11
CA ASN A 244 -4.75 8.79 43.85
C ASN A 244 -3.59 9.36 43.00
N GLU A 245 -3.75 9.50 41.68
CA GLU A 245 -2.72 10.07 40.82
C GLU A 245 -2.88 11.57 40.60
N ASN A 246 -1.77 12.26 40.31
CA ASN A 246 -1.78 13.69 39.99
C ASN A 246 -2.46 13.93 38.63
N LEU A 247 -3.75 14.24 38.67
CA LEU A 247 -4.62 14.51 37.52
C LEU A 247 -3.96 15.45 36.48
N ARG A 248 -3.25 16.48 36.93
CA ARG A 248 -2.54 17.43 36.06
C ARG A 248 -1.43 16.76 35.25
N LYS A 249 -0.68 15.83 35.86
CA LYS A 249 0.37 15.07 35.19
C LYS A 249 -0.23 14.13 34.13
N ARG A 250 -1.38 13.51 34.44
CA ARG A 250 -2.07 12.60 33.52
C ARG A 250 -2.58 13.32 32.27
N ILE A 251 -3.19 14.49 32.44
CA ILE A 251 -3.64 15.32 31.31
C ILE A 251 -2.46 15.81 30.47
N TYR A 252 -1.36 16.21 31.12
CA TYR A 252 -0.13 16.54 30.41
C TYR A 252 0.34 15.37 29.53
N ASN A 253 0.36 14.13 30.07
CA ASN A 253 0.70 12.94 29.30
C ASN A 253 -0.28 12.68 28.14
N ILE A 254 -1.59 12.87 28.35
CA ILE A 254 -2.62 12.72 27.32
C ILE A 254 -2.39 13.72 26.18
N VAL A 255 -2.16 15.00 26.50
CA VAL A 255 -1.89 16.05 25.51
C VAL A 255 -0.61 15.74 24.73
N ASP A 256 0.46 15.32 25.43
CA ASP A 256 1.72 14.96 24.79
C ASP A 256 1.57 13.74 23.87
N ASN A 257 0.87 12.68 24.32
CA ASN A 257 0.56 11.50 23.51
C ASN A 257 -0.30 11.84 22.28
N HIS A 258 -1.30 12.72 22.44
CA HIS A 258 -2.13 13.18 21.33
C HIS A 258 -1.32 13.96 20.29
N LEU A 259 -0.44 14.87 20.73
CA LEU A 259 0.46 15.60 19.84
C LEU A 259 1.47 14.68 19.15
N GLN A 260 1.98 13.67 19.85
CA GLN A 260 2.84 12.65 19.25
C GLN A 260 2.09 11.84 18.18
N ALA A 261 0.85 11.42 18.43
CA ALA A 261 0.01 10.71 17.47
C ALA A 261 -0.26 11.54 16.19
N ILE A 262 -0.61 12.81 16.37
CA ILE A 262 -0.79 13.77 15.26
C ILE A 262 0.49 13.91 14.45
N LYS A 263 1.62 14.17 15.11
CA LYS A 263 2.92 14.35 14.45
C LYS A 263 3.32 13.09 13.68
N TYR A 264 3.04 11.92 14.24
CA TYR A 264 3.29 10.64 13.60
C TYR A 264 2.45 10.46 12.32
N ALA A 265 1.15 10.78 12.37
CA ALA A 265 0.26 10.74 11.21
C ALA A 265 0.68 11.74 10.11
N GLU A 266 1.04 12.97 10.49
CA GLU A 266 1.55 13.99 9.56
C GLU A 266 2.84 13.54 8.86
N LYS A 267 3.73 12.82 9.57
CA LYS A 267 4.97 12.28 9.01
C LYS A 267 4.71 11.16 8.01
N ILE A 268 3.72 10.30 8.26
CA ILE A 268 3.29 9.28 7.30
C ILE A 268 2.71 9.93 6.04
N GLU A 269 1.84 10.91 6.20
CA GLU A 269 1.23 11.63 5.08
C GLU A 269 2.31 12.30 4.21
N GLN A 270 3.25 13.03 4.81
CA GLN A 270 4.36 13.66 4.09
C GLN A 270 5.24 12.65 3.36
N ALA A 271 5.45 11.46 3.93
CA ALA A 271 6.30 10.44 3.34
C ALA A 271 5.62 9.65 2.20
N MET A 272 4.29 9.53 2.20
CA MET A 272 3.57 8.60 1.32
C MET A 272 2.50 9.26 0.44
N ASN A 273 2.27 10.57 0.53
CA ASN A 273 1.23 11.25 -0.26
C ASN A 273 1.35 11.07 -1.78
N ILE A 274 2.57 11.07 -2.33
CA ILE A 274 2.83 10.82 -3.76
C ILE A 274 2.49 9.37 -4.10
N VAL A 275 2.83 8.42 -3.23
CA VAL A 275 2.48 7.00 -3.42
C VAL A 275 0.97 6.83 -3.48
N PHE A 276 0.23 7.47 -2.57
CA PHE A 276 -1.23 7.42 -2.57
C PHE A 276 -1.85 8.01 -3.83
N LEU A 277 -1.34 9.14 -4.32
CA LEU A 277 -1.80 9.74 -5.57
C LEU A 277 -1.55 8.81 -6.76
N CYS A 278 -0.32 8.33 -6.90
CA CYS A 278 0.05 7.46 -8.00
C CYS A 278 -0.72 6.13 -7.95
N GLU A 279 -0.98 5.57 -6.78
CA GLU A 279 -1.77 4.34 -6.66
C GLU A 279 -3.23 4.56 -7.11
N MET A 280 -3.88 5.64 -6.67
CA MET A 280 -5.26 5.93 -7.08
C MET A 280 -5.38 6.12 -8.60
N VAL A 281 -4.49 6.93 -9.19
CA VAL A 281 -4.49 7.18 -10.64
C VAL A 281 -4.03 5.94 -11.42
N GLY A 282 -3.06 5.21 -10.90
CA GLY A 282 -2.52 4.02 -11.55
C GLY A 282 -3.51 2.86 -11.55
N CYS A 283 -4.17 2.59 -10.42
CA CYS A 283 -5.15 1.53 -10.32
C CYS A 283 -6.40 1.80 -11.17
N THR A 284 -6.88 3.05 -11.25
CA THR A 284 -8.00 3.41 -12.15
C THR A 284 -7.64 3.13 -13.61
N ILE A 285 -6.47 3.57 -14.07
CA ILE A 285 -6.00 3.26 -15.42
C ILE A 285 -5.93 1.75 -15.66
N ILE A 286 -5.39 0.99 -14.71
CA ILE A 286 -5.28 -0.48 -14.84
C ILE A 286 -6.67 -1.12 -14.87
N ILE A 287 -7.60 -0.70 -13.99
CA ILE A 287 -8.98 -1.22 -13.96
C ILE A 287 -9.65 -1.00 -15.31
N CYS A 288 -9.60 0.22 -15.87
CA CYS A 288 -10.20 0.51 -17.18
C CYS A 288 -9.67 -0.41 -18.30
N PHE A 289 -8.35 -0.67 -18.32
CA PHE A 289 -7.76 -1.57 -19.32
C PHE A 289 -8.12 -3.05 -19.09
N LEU A 290 -8.23 -3.48 -17.84
CA LEU A 290 -8.65 -4.85 -17.51
C LEU A 290 -10.13 -5.08 -17.83
N GLU A 291 -11.00 -4.11 -17.53
CA GLU A 291 -12.43 -4.15 -17.85
C GLU A 291 -12.67 -4.30 -19.35
N PHE A 292 -11.98 -3.50 -20.15
CA PHE A 292 -12.04 -3.65 -21.60
C PHE A 292 -11.57 -5.05 -22.04
N GLY A 293 -10.51 -5.58 -21.42
CA GLY A 293 -10.02 -6.94 -21.68
C GLY A 293 -11.09 -8.01 -21.43
N VAL A 294 -11.85 -7.88 -20.34
CA VAL A 294 -12.98 -8.77 -20.02
C VAL A 294 -14.07 -8.70 -21.10
N LEU A 295 -14.40 -7.50 -21.59
CA LEU A 295 -15.44 -7.32 -22.60
C LEU A 295 -15.09 -7.99 -23.93
N VAL A 296 -13.83 -7.91 -24.36
CA VAL A 296 -13.42 -8.56 -25.63
C VAL A 296 -13.37 -10.07 -25.49
N ASP A 297 -12.79 -10.60 -24.41
CA ASP A 297 -12.72 -12.04 -24.20
C ASP A 297 -14.13 -12.67 -24.01
N LEU A 298 -15.12 -11.89 -23.54
CA LEU A 298 -16.52 -12.30 -23.49
C LEU A 298 -17.12 -12.48 -24.90
N GLU A 299 -16.77 -11.62 -25.85
CA GLU A 299 -17.19 -11.70 -27.25
C GLU A 299 -16.56 -12.92 -27.94
N ASP A 300 -15.27 -13.16 -27.69
CA ASP A 300 -14.50 -14.28 -28.25
C ASP A 300 -14.77 -15.64 -27.55
N LYS A 301 -15.58 -15.66 -26.48
CA LYS A 301 -15.93 -16.84 -25.65
C LYS A 301 -14.71 -17.55 -25.04
N GLU A 302 -13.63 -16.82 -24.77
CA GLU A 302 -12.43 -17.36 -24.14
C GLU A 302 -12.57 -17.38 -22.61
N THR A 303 -12.97 -18.53 -22.06
CA THR A 303 -13.29 -18.67 -20.63
C THR A 303 -12.07 -18.49 -19.70
N LEU A 304 -10.87 -18.87 -20.17
CA LEU A 304 -9.63 -18.79 -19.39
C LEU A 304 -9.14 -17.34 -19.24
N GLY A 305 -9.15 -16.57 -20.33
CA GLY A 305 -8.82 -15.15 -20.33
C GLY A 305 -9.76 -14.36 -19.41
N MET A 306 -11.07 -14.55 -19.57
CA MET A 306 -12.09 -13.90 -18.74
C MET A 306 -11.90 -14.17 -17.23
N MET A 307 -11.68 -15.42 -16.83
CA MET A 307 -11.43 -15.75 -15.42
C MET A 307 -10.17 -15.06 -14.90
N THR A 308 -9.12 -15.01 -15.70
CA THR A 308 -7.84 -14.43 -15.30
C THR A 308 -7.94 -12.91 -15.15
N TYR A 309 -8.59 -12.21 -16.09
CA TYR A 309 -8.85 -10.78 -15.97
C TYR A 309 -9.76 -10.44 -14.80
N GLY A 310 -10.80 -11.25 -14.54
CA GLY A 310 -11.66 -11.08 -13.37
C GLY A 310 -10.92 -11.20 -12.04
N VAL A 311 -9.98 -12.15 -11.92
CA VAL A 311 -9.14 -12.30 -10.72
C VAL A 311 -8.19 -11.11 -10.54
N LEU A 312 -7.53 -10.64 -11.61
CA LEU A 312 -6.65 -9.47 -11.55
C LEU A 312 -7.41 -8.20 -11.18
N MET A 313 -8.58 -7.99 -11.78
CA MET A 313 -9.46 -6.87 -11.47
C MET A 313 -9.87 -6.89 -9.99
N THR A 314 -10.35 -8.04 -9.50
CA THR A 314 -10.72 -8.21 -8.08
C THR A 314 -9.55 -7.91 -7.15
N SER A 315 -8.34 -8.37 -7.50
CA SER A 315 -7.11 -8.11 -6.74
C SER A 315 -6.82 -6.60 -6.60
N ILE A 316 -6.96 -5.85 -7.69
CA ILE A 316 -6.71 -4.40 -7.70
C ILE A 316 -7.79 -3.65 -6.94
N PHE A 317 -9.07 -4.00 -7.10
CA PHE A 317 -10.15 -3.43 -6.31
C PHE A 317 -9.94 -3.62 -4.81
N VAL A 318 -9.53 -4.83 -4.38
CA VAL A 318 -9.24 -5.10 -2.97
C VAL A 318 -8.05 -4.27 -2.48
N ASN A 319 -7.01 -4.07 -3.30
CA ASN A 319 -5.88 -3.20 -2.94
C ASN A 319 -6.36 -1.76 -2.65
N VAL A 320 -7.08 -1.16 -3.60
CA VAL A 320 -7.59 0.22 -3.44
C VAL A 320 -8.53 0.32 -2.24
N PHE A 321 -9.42 -0.67 -2.07
CA PHE A 321 -10.30 -0.76 -0.90
C PHE A 321 -9.53 -0.76 0.42
N ILE A 322 -8.48 -1.57 0.55
CA ILE A 322 -7.70 -1.65 1.79
C ILE A 322 -6.98 -0.32 2.07
N ILE A 323 -6.42 0.37 1.06
CA ILE A 323 -5.79 1.68 1.27
C ILE A 323 -6.82 2.70 1.76
N SER A 324 -7.95 2.78 1.08
CA SER A 324 -9.02 3.73 1.42
C SER A 324 -9.62 3.42 2.81
N PHE A 325 -9.79 2.14 3.14
CA PHE A 325 -10.26 1.71 4.45
C PHE A 325 -9.29 2.11 5.58
N ILE A 326 -7.99 1.89 5.39
CA ILE A 326 -6.97 2.27 6.36
C ILE A 326 -6.92 3.80 6.53
N GLY A 327 -7.11 4.56 5.45
CA GLY A 327 -7.23 6.03 5.48
C GLY A 327 -8.43 6.52 6.28
N ASP A 328 -9.62 5.98 6.02
CA ASP A 328 -10.84 6.33 6.76
C ASP A 328 -10.77 5.94 8.22
N ARG A 329 -10.23 4.76 8.53
CA ARG A 329 -10.02 4.34 9.93
C ARG A 329 -9.10 5.30 10.68
N LEU A 330 -8.04 5.80 10.06
CA LEU A 330 -7.19 6.81 10.70
C LEU A 330 -7.93 8.11 10.97
N LYS A 331 -8.72 8.57 10.00
CA LYS A 331 -9.53 9.77 10.12
C LYS A 331 -10.54 9.64 11.26
N GLU A 332 -11.30 8.53 11.29
CA GLU A 332 -12.30 8.25 12.30
C GLU A 332 -11.70 8.17 13.71
N GLU A 333 -10.62 7.40 13.91
CA GLU A 333 -9.95 7.33 15.22
C GLU A 333 -9.43 8.70 15.68
N SER A 334 -8.98 9.55 14.76
CA SER A 334 -8.59 10.92 15.08
C SER A 334 -9.76 11.82 15.48
N GLU A 335 -10.96 11.62 14.94
CA GLU A 335 -12.17 12.38 15.29
C GLU A 335 -12.74 11.93 16.64
N LEU A 336 -12.74 10.61 16.89
CA LEU A 336 -13.25 10.01 18.12
C LEU A 336 -12.52 10.51 19.39
N VAL A 337 -11.25 10.91 19.27
CA VAL A 337 -10.54 11.56 20.40
C VAL A 337 -11.25 12.83 20.86
N GLY A 338 -11.75 13.65 19.93
CA GLY A 338 -12.49 14.86 20.26
C GLY A 338 -13.84 14.56 20.92
N GLU A 339 -14.55 13.54 20.41
CA GLU A 339 -15.84 13.11 20.95
C GLU A 339 -15.73 12.51 22.35
N SER A 340 -14.76 11.63 22.60
CA SER A 340 -14.45 11.12 23.94
C SER A 340 -14.07 12.25 24.89
N THR A 341 -13.26 13.22 24.46
CA THR A 341 -12.88 14.36 25.29
C THR A 341 -14.10 15.21 25.68
N TYR A 342 -15.03 15.42 24.76
CA TYR A 342 -16.26 16.15 25.02
C TYR A 342 -17.21 15.43 25.98
N SER A 343 -17.21 14.10 25.95
CA SER A 343 -18.10 13.23 26.75
C SER A 343 -17.66 13.04 28.21
N ILE A 344 -16.45 13.48 28.56
CA ILE A 344 -15.95 13.49 29.94
C ILE A 344 -16.84 14.37 30.84
N GLU A 345 -16.92 14.04 32.13
CA GLU A 345 -17.51 14.87 33.18
C GLU A 345 -16.69 16.16 33.47
N TRP A 346 -16.52 17.01 32.45
CA TRP A 346 -15.69 18.22 32.47
C TRP A 346 -16.02 19.19 33.60
N TYR A 347 -17.27 19.17 34.09
CA TYR A 347 -17.74 19.98 35.23
C TYR A 347 -17.08 19.60 36.56
N ARG A 348 -16.45 18.42 36.67
CA ARG A 348 -15.69 17.99 37.86
C ARG A 348 -14.24 18.46 37.84
N LEU A 349 -13.77 19.02 36.73
CA LEU A 349 -12.36 19.35 36.53
C LEU A 349 -12.06 20.81 36.88
N PRO A 350 -10.85 21.13 37.37
CA PRO A 350 -10.40 22.51 37.55
C PRO A 350 -10.37 23.30 36.24
N ASN A 351 -10.65 24.61 36.29
CA ASN A 351 -10.67 25.48 35.10
C ASN A 351 -9.38 25.44 34.25
N ALA A 352 -8.21 25.28 34.88
CA ALA A 352 -6.94 25.18 34.17
C ALA A 352 -6.88 23.93 33.27
N ILE A 353 -7.47 22.82 33.72
CA ILE A 353 -7.55 21.55 32.99
C ILE A 353 -8.59 21.63 31.87
N ILE A 354 -9.72 22.30 32.12
CA ILE A 354 -10.77 22.48 31.11
C ILE A 354 -10.19 23.19 29.87
N SER A 355 -9.31 24.18 30.05
CA SER A 355 -8.63 24.86 28.95
C SER A 355 -7.78 23.90 28.08
N ASP A 356 -7.09 22.95 28.70
CA ASP A 356 -6.26 21.97 27.97
C ASP A 356 -7.15 20.99 27.17
N LEU A 357 -8.27 20.55 27.75
CA LEU A 357 -9.25 19.69 27.06
C LEU A 357 -9.92 20.39 25.88
N VAL A 358 -10.27 21.68 26.03
CA VAL A 358 -10.81 22.48 24.92
C VAL A 358 -9.81 22.55 23.76
N MET A 359 -8.51 22.67 24.05
CA MET A 359 -7.48 22.66 23.01
C MET A 359 -7.41 21.31 22.28
N ILE A 360 -7.57 20.19 23.00
CA ILE A 360 -7.69 18.85 22.39
C ILE A 360 -8.90 18.81 21.46
N ILE A 361 -10.09 19.24 21.92
CA ILE A 361 -11.32 19.22 21.11
C ILE A 361 -11.15 20.07 19.84
N ILE A 362 -10.62 21.29 19.96
CA ILE A 362 -10.36 22.18 18.80
C ILE A 362 -9.34 21.54 17.84
N ARG A 363 -8.34 20.83 18.35
CA ARG A 363 -7.36 20.16 17.49
C ARG A 363 -7.94 18.92 16.82
N SER A 364 -8.75 18.13 17.51
CA SER A 364 -9.42 16.93 16.99
C SER A 364 -10.50 17.26 15.96
N SER A 365 -11.07 18.47 16.00
CA SER A 365 -11.97 18.95 14.95
C SER A 365 -11.28 19.13 13.58
N ARG A 366 -9.95 19.01 13.53
CA ARG A 366 -9.15 18.92 12.30
C ARG A 366 -8.53 17.52 12.24
N PRO A 367 -9.25 16.51 11.73
CA PRO A 367 -8.81 15.14 11.80
C PRO A 367 -7.52 14.89 11.03
N SER A 368 -6.72 13.95 11.52
CA SER A 368 -5.52 13.48 10.84
C SER A 368 -5.93 12.61 9.66
N ARG A 369 -5.84 13.19 8.46
CA ARG A 369 -6.24 12.55 7.19
C ARG A 369 -5.04 12.26 6.33
N LEU A 370 -5.07 11.12 5.64
CA LEU A 370 -4.11 10.82 4.58
C LEU A 370 -4.63 11.42 3.27
N THR A 371 -3.76 12.14 2.56
CA THR A 371 -4.14 12.76 1.29
C THR A 371 -3.36 12.15 0.13
N ALA A 372 -4.05 11.97 -1.00
CA ALA A 372 -3.46 11.67 -2.28
C ALA A 372 -2.95 12.98 -2.90
N GLY A 373 -1.63 13.21 -2.78
CA GLY A 373 -0.96 14.37 -3.37
C GLY A 373 -1.48 15.74 -2.90
N LYS A 374 -2.14 15.82 -1.73
CA LYS A 374 -2.85 17.02 -1.23
C LYS A 374 -4.05 17.47 -2.06
N ILE A 375 -4.51 16.64 -3.00
CA ILE A 375 -5.63 16.96 -3.88
C ILE A 375 -6.91 16.28 -3.37
N PHE A 376 -6.81 15.01 -3.00
CA PHE A 376 -7.95 14.21 -2.54
C PHE A 376 -7.68 13.57 -1.18
N ASP A 377 -8.71 13.46 -0.35
CA ASP A 377 -8.65 12.69 0.89
C ASP A 377 -8.80 11.20 0.56
N LEU A 378 -7.90 10.37 1.08
CA LEU A 378 -8.02 8.91 0.97
C LEU A 378 -9.22 8.47 1.81
N SER A 379 -10.32 8.17 1.14
CA SER A 379 -11.58 7.78 1.75
C SER A 379 -12.28 6.68 0.97
N LEU A 380 -13.04 5.86 1.67
CA LEU A 380 -13.89 4.83 1.09
C LEU A 380 -14.96 5.47 0.20
N GLN A 381 -15.45 6.66 0.56
CA GLN A 381 -16.38 7.42 -0.27
C GLN A 381 -15.75 7.77 -1.61
N GLY A 382 -14.54 8.32 -1.64
CA GLY A 382 -13.83 8.60 -2.90
C GLY A 382 -13.60 7.34 -3.74
N PHE A 383 -13.35 6.20 -3.11
CA PHE A 383 -13.28 4.91 -3.81
C PHE A 383 -14.62 4.46 -4.40
N CYS A 384 -15.72 4.60 -3.64
CA CYS A 384 -17.06 4.27 -4.12
C CYS A 384 -17.46 5.15 -5.30
N ASP A 385 -17.18 6.45 -5.24
CA ASP A 385 -17.48 7.39 -6.33
C ASP A 385 -16.73 7.04 -7.61
N VAL A 386 -15.42 6.74 -7.49
CA VAL A 386 -14.60 6.28 -8.62
C VAL A 386 -15.11 4.95 -9.16
N SER A 387 -15.37 3.98 -8.29
CA SER A 387 -15.84 2.65 -8.71
C SER A 387 -17.20 2.75 -9.41
N LEU A 388 -18.13 3.55 -8.87
CA LEU A 388 -19.43 3.79 -9.50
C LEU A 388 -19.29 4.48 -10.86
N GLN A 389 -18.34 5.42 -10.99
CA GLN A 389 -18.06 6.07 -12.25
C GLN A 389 -17.49 5.07 -13.27
N ASP A 390 -16.55 4.22 -12.87
CA ASP A 390 -15.97 3.16 -13.72
C ASP A 390 -17.07 2.21 -14.20
N PHE A 391 -17.90 1.68 -13.29
CA PHE A 391 -19.04 0.83 -13.65
C PHE A 391 -20.10 1.53 -14.50
N SER A 392 -20.33 2.83 -14.31
CA SER A 392 -21.27 3.61 -15.13
C SER A 392 -20.77 3.86 -16.55
N CYS A 393 -19.46 3.87 -16.75
CA CYS A 393 -18.85 3.97 -18.07
C CYS A 393 -18.96 2.65 -18.86
N LEU A 394 -19.28 1.54 -18.19
CA LEU A 394 -19.53 0.29 -18.88
C LEU A 394 -20.83 0.38 -19.70
N PRO A 395 -20.80 -0.04 -20.97
CA PRO A 395 -22.01 -0.12 -21.76
C PRO A 395 -22.95 -1.20 -21.21
N GLU A 396 -24.23 -0.89 -21.07
CA GLU A 396 -25.25 -1.90 -20.76
C GLU A 396 -25.35 -2.88 -21.93
N PHE A 397 -24.90 -4.12 -21.70
CA PHE A 397 -25.05 -5.20 -22.66
C PHE A 397 -26.51 -5.69 -22.63
N SER A 398 -27.33 -5.25 -23.59
CA SER A 398 -28.68 -5.77 -23.77
C SER A 398 -28.61 -7.05 -24.62
N PRO A 399 -28.98 -8.24 -24.10
CA PRO A 399 -28.80 -9.50 -24.82
C PRO A 399 -29.69 -9.65 -26.08
N ASN A 400 -30.60 -8.71 -26.36
CA ASN A 400 -31.52 -8.81 -27.50
C ASN A 400 -31.10 -8.01 -28.74
N ASP A 401 -30.20 -7.04 -28.61
CA ASP A 401 -29.69 -6.25 -29.74
C ASP A 401 -28.17 -6.19 -29.60
N GLY A 402 -27.42 -6.78 -30.53
CA GLY A 402 -25.95 -6.81 -30.54
C GLY A 402 -25.28 -5.44 -30.74
N CYS A 403 -25.66 -4.44 -29.96
CA CYS A 403 -25.14 -3.08 -29.98
C CYS A 403 -24.79 -2.63 -28.56
N ILE A 404 -23.53 -2.23 -28.39
CA ILE A 404 -22.97 -1.60 -27.21
C ILE A 404 -23.64 -0.22 -27.03
N LYS A 405 -24.55 -0.07 -26.05
CA LYS A 405 -25.12 1.24 -25.68
C LYS A 405 -24.30 1.83 -24.55
N PHE A 406 -23.60 2.94 -24.82
CA PHE A 406 -22.99 3.74 -23.76
C PHE A 406 -24.10 4.38 -22.92
N ALA A 407 -24.11 4.10 -21.62
CA ALA A 407 -25.00 4.73 -20.66
C ALA A 407 -24.53 6.17 -20.40
N ILE A 408 -24.78 7.08 -21.35
CA ILE A 408 -24.71 8.52 -21.05
C ILE A 408 -25.97 8.82 -20.25
N ASN A 409 -25.85 8.89 -18.92
CA ASN A 409 -26.91 9.34 -18.04
C ASN A 409 -27.25 10.81 -18.39
N PRO A 410 -28.37 11.12 -19.04
CA PRO A 410 -28.75 12.49 -19.32
C PRO A 410 -29.58 12.98 -18.14
N GLY A 411 -28.90 13.44 -17.09
CA GLY A 411 -29.49 14.29 -16.07
C GLY A 411 -29.40 13.76 -14.64
N LYS A 412 -28.38 14.24 -13.91
CA LYS A 412 -28.55 15.21 -12.81
C LYS A 412 -27.20 15.68 -12.29
#